data_AF-A0A5K1A203-F1
#
_entry.id   AF-A0A5K1A203-F1
#
_cell.length_a   1.000
_cell.length_b   1.000
_cell.length_c   1.000
_cell.angle_alpha   90.00
_cell.angle_beta   90.00
_cell.angle_gamma   90.00
#
_symmetry.space_group_name_H-M   'P 1'
#
loop_
_entity.id
_entity.type
_entity.pdbx_description
1 polymer ?
#
loop_
_entity_poly.entity_id
_entity_poly.type
_entity_poly.pdbx_seq_one_letter_code
_entity_poly.pdbx_strand_id
1 'polypeptide(L)'
;VTRRESRRLKEENLDLKEAAENLIKDANVQGNVKTRQEVLHDTNTSIERNIPPYDLTAVSVENVYPLDKIILETEWEHLYDILELLEAEDGGSASEILGRNGYPIFVCNRVHKVMQIM
;
A
#
# COMPACT_ATOMS: atom_id res chain seq x y z
N VAL A 1 16.58 -23.72 6.44
CA VAL A 1 15.65 -23.39 7.55
C VAL A 1 16.18 -24.01 8.83
N THR A 2 16.46 -23.20 9.85
CA THR A 2 16.97 -23.71 11.13
C THR A 2 15.82 -24.34 11.94
N ARG A 3 16.13 -25.32 12.82
CA ARG A 3 15.13 -26.00 13.67
C ARG A 3 14.23 -25.05 14.48
N ARG A 4 14.71 -23.82 14.77
CA ARG A 4 13.95 -22.77 15.45
C ARG A 4 12.93 -22.10 14.54
N GLU A 5 13.29 -21.77 13.31
CA GLU A 5 12.34 -21.20 12.35
C GLU A 5 11.23 -22.17 11.97
N SER A 6 11.55 -23.46 11.79
CA SER A 6 10.52 -24.47 11.51
C SER A 6 9.50 -24.62 12.65
N ARG A 7 9.90 -24.35 13.91
CA ARG A 7 8.97 -24.36 15.05
C ARG A 7 8.05 -23.14 15.03
N ARG A 8 8.60 -21.95 14.78
CA ARG A 8 7.81 -20.70 14.67
C ARG A 8 6.78 -20.77 13.56
N LEU A 9 7.19 -21.23 12.36
CA LEU A 9 6.28 -21.43 11.25
C LEU A 9 5.17 -22.42 11.60
N LYS A 10 5.47 -23.49 12.34
CA LYS A 10 4.46 -24.47 12.76
C LYS A 10 3.46 -23.89 13.76
N GLU A 11 3.93 -23.05 14.67
CA GLU A 11 3.13 -22.38 15.70
C GLU A 11 2.21 -21.33 15.06
N GLU A 12 2.75 -20.47 14.20
CA GLU A 12 1.98 -19.47 13.44
C GLU A 12 0.92 -20.13 12.52
N ASN A 13 1.25 -21.26 11.88
CA ASN A 13 0.27 -22.03 11.10
C ASN A 13 -0.81 -22.69 11.95
N LEU A 14 -0.53 -23.01 13.22
CA LEU A 14 -1.49 -23.58 14.15
C LEU A 14 -2.48 -22.49 14.62
N ASP A 15 -1.95 -21.32 14.97
CA ASP A 15 -2.74 -20.15 15.40
C ASP A 15 -3.68 -19.66 14.29
N LEU A 16 -3.19 -19.61 13.04
CA LEU A 16 -4.01 -19.28 11.87
C LEU A 16 -5.14 -20.29 11.64
N LYS A 17 -4.90 -21.58 11.91
CA LYS A 17 -5.90 -22.62 11.76
C LYS A 17 -6.98 -22.50 12.84
N GLU A 18 -6.58 -22.24 14.08
CA GLU A 18 -7.50 -22.07 15.21
C GLU A 18 -8.38 -20.82 15.04
N ALA A 19 -7.80 -19.69 14.60
CA ALA A 19 -8.55 -18.48 14.29
C ALA A 19 -9.61 -18.70 13.19
N ALA A 20 -9.26 -19.40 12.12
CA ALA A 20 -10.21 -19.73 11.06
C ALA A 20 -11.35 -20.64 11.53
N GLU A 21 -11.06 -21.62 12.41
CA GLU A 21 -12.08 -22.51 12.97
C GLU A 21 -13.05 -21.79 13.91
N ASN A 22 -12.58 -20.82 14.69
CA ASN A 22 -13.44 -20.03 15.57
C ASN A 22 -14.36 -19.09 14.78
N LEU A 23 -13.88 -18.46 13.71
CA LEU A 23 -14.70 -17.63 12.82
C LEU A 23 -15.79 -18.44 12.08
N ILE A 24 -15.50 -19.70 11.71
CA ILE A 24 -16.51 -20.60 11.13
C ILE A 24 -17.60 -20.94 12.15
N LYS A 25 -17.21 -21.17 13.42
CA LYS A 25 -18.18 -21.41 14.49
C LYS A 25 -19.07 -20.17 14.70
N ASP A 26 -18.49 -18.98 14.76
CA ASP A 26 -19.23 -17.73 14.96
C ASP A 26 -20.20 -17.44 13.79
N ALA A 27 -19.78 -17.67 12.54
CA ALA A 27 -20.63 -17.52 11.36
C ALA A 27 -21.81 -18.52 11.36
N ASN A 28 -21.57 -19.77 11.77
CA ASN A 28 -22.61 -20.79 11.90
C ASN A 28 -23.60 -20.47 13.03
N VAL A 29 -23.15 -19.85 14.13
CA VAL A 29 -24.01 -19.37 15.22
C VAL A 29 -24.92 -18.23 14.76
N GLN A 30 -24.44 -17.38 13.83
CA GLN A 30 -25.21 -16.29 13.23
C GLN A 30 -26.22 -16.75 12.15
N GLY A 31 -26.36 -18.05 11.90
CA GLY A 31 -27.33 -18.62 10.95
C GLY A 31 -26.91 -18.63 9.48
N ASN A 32 -25.70 -18.14 9.16
CA ASN A 32 -25.13 -18.20 7.81
C ASN A 32 -24.10 -19.32 7.75
N VAL A 33 -24.47 -20.46 7.16
CA VAL A 33 -23.54 -21.58 6.93
C VAL A 33 -22.55 -21.18 5.83
N LYS A 34 -21.47 -20.49 6.22
CA LYS A 34 -20.37 -20.15 5.32
C LYS A 34 -19.40 -21.32 5.23
N THR A 35 -19.03 -21.68 4.01
CA THR A 35 -17.99 -22.68 3.79
C THR A 35 -16.62 -22.13 4.21
N ARG A 36 -15.68 -23.01 4.56
CA ARG A 36 -14.32 -22.61 4.96
C ARG A 36 -13.63 -21.73 3.90
N GLN A 37 -13.92 -21.92 2.61
CA GLN A 37 -13.40 -21.09 1.53
C GLN A 37 -13.98 -19.67 1.52
N GLU A 38 -15.27 -19.51 1.82
CA GLU A 38 -15.91 -18.19 1.92
C GLU A 38 -15.39 -17.42 3.12
N VAL A 39 -15.21 -18.07 4.28
CA VAL A 39 -14.61 -17.43 5.45
C VAL A 39 -13.16 -17.02 5.19
N LEU A 40 -12.38 -17.87 4.50
CA LEU A 40 -11.01 -17.52 4.11
C LEU A 40 -10.95 -16.35 3.13
N HIS A 41 -11.88 -16.29 2.17
CA HIS A 41 -12.01 -15.17 1.25
C HIS A 41 -12.37 -13.87 2.00
N ASP A 42 -13.36 -13.93 2.89
CA ASP A 42 -13.78 -12.79 3.73
C ASP A 42 -12.65 -12.32 4.66
N THR A 43 -11.88 -13.25 5.23
CA THR A 43 -10.69 -12.88 6.01
C THR A 43 -9.60 -12.27 5.15
N ASN A 44 -9.37 -12.74 3.91
CA ASN A 44 -8.42 -12.12 2.98
C ASN A 44 -8.85 -10.72 2.52
N THR A 45 -10.16 -10.44 2.47
CA THR A 45 -10.68 -9.07 2.26
C THR A 45 -10.58 -8.21 3.51
N SER A 46 -10.50 -8.81 4.71
CA SER A 46 -10.39 -8.13 6.01
C SER A 46 -8.95 -7.93 6.48
N ILE A 47 -7.94 -8.53 5.83
CA ILE A 47 -6.54 -8.17 6.09
C ILE A 47 -6.32 -6.81 5.42
N GLU A 48 -6.40 -5.77 6.24
CA GLU A 48 -6.02 -4.39 5.95
C GLU A 48 -4.51 -4.33 5.67
N ARG A 49 -4.10 -4.90 4.52
CA ARG A 49 -2.74 -4.77 4.03
C ARG A 49 -2.56 -3.30 3.67
N ASN A 50 -1.42 -2.70 4.02
CA ASN A 50 -0.97 -1.36 3.56
C ASN A 50 -0.68 -1.36 2.04
N ILE A 51 -1.63 -1.86 1.25
CA ILE A 51 -1.62 -1.94 -0.19
C ILE A 51 -2.54 -0.83 -0.66
N PRO A 52 -2.07 0.10 -1.50
CA PRO A 52 -2.93 1.13 -2.05
C PRO A 52 -4.10 0.54 -2.85
N PRO A 53 -5.20 1.28 -3.04
CA PRO A 53 -6.32 0.81 -3.84
C PRO A 53 -5.86 0.36 -5.24
N TYR A 54 -6.32 -0.81 -5.67
CA TYR A 54 -5.85 -1.41 -6.92
C TYR A 54 -7.00 -1.92 -7.79
N ASP A 55 -6.82 -1.85 -9.10
CA ASP A 55 -7.74 -2.36 -10.11
C ASP A 55 -7.25 -3.70 -10.68
N LEU A 56 -7.99 -4.77 -10.39
CA LEU A 56 -7.70 -6.12 -10.89
C LEU A 56 -8.03 -6.29 -12.39
N THR A 57 -8.80 -5.38 -12.95
CA THR A 57 -9.19 -5.39 -14.36
C THR A 57 -8.24 -4.58 -15.25
N ALA A 58 -7.29 -3.88 -14.63
CA ALA A 58 -6.28 -3.09 -15.33
C ALA A 58 -5.47 -3.97 -16.30
N VAL A 59 -5.46 -3.58 -17.57
CA VAL A 59 -4.75 -4.29 -18.64
C VAL A 59 -3.29 -3.83 -18.74
N SER A 60 -2.97 -2.66 -18.19
CA SER A 60 -1.61 -2.12 -18.13
C SER A 60 -1.15 -1.84 -16.71
N VAL A 61 0.15 -1.97 -16.48
CA VAL A 61 0.76 -1.94 -15.14
C VAL A 61 0.57 -0.58 -14.47
N GLU A 62 0.61 0.49 -15.25
CA GLU A 62 0.42 1.86 -14.78
C GLU A 62 -1.00 2.15 -14.24
N ASN A 63 -1.99 1.36 -14.65
CA ASN A 63 -3.39 1.52 -14.22
C ASN A 63 -3.77 0.58 -13.07
N VAL A 64 -2.90 -0.36 -12.68
CA VAL A 64 -3.16 -1.28 -11.56
C VAL A 64 -3.34 -0.52 -10.26
N TYR A 65 -2.67 0.62 -10.11
CA TYR A 65 -2.73 1.49 -8.95
C TYR A 65 -3.14 2.89 -9.37
N PRO A 66 -4.45 3.16 -9.54
CA PRO A 66 -4.93 4.44 -10.06
C PRO A 66 -4.54 5.60 -9.13
N LEU A 67 -3.90 6.63 -9.69
CA LEU A 67 -3.38 7.75 -8.90
C LEU A 67 -4.49 8.55 -8.22
N ASP A 68 -5.67 8.67 -8.83
CA ASP A 68 -6.87 9.33 -8.26
C ASP A 68 -7.42 8.59 -7.03
N LYS A 69 -7.03 7.31 -6.85
CA LYS A 69 -7.38 6.50 -5.67
C LYS A 69 -6.28 6.50 -4.62
N ILE A 70 -5.05 6.84 -5.00
CA ILE A 70 -3.91 6.95 -4.07
C ILE A 70 -3.80 8.36 -3.50
N ILE A 71 -3.98 9.37 -4.35
CA ILE A 71 -3.96 10.80 -4.04
C ILE A 71 -5.35 11.33 -4.33
N LEU A 72 -6.05 11.76 -3.29
CA LEU A 72 -7.41 12.29 -3.41
C LEU A 72 -7.38 13.60 -4.19
N GLU A 73 -8.46 13.90 -4.93
CA GLU A 73 -8.58 15.12 -5.74
C GLU A 73 -8.23 16.40 -4.95
N THR A 74 -8.64 16.48 -3.68
CA THR A 74 -8.33 17.60 -2.78
C THR A 74 -6.86 17.73 -2.42
N GLU A 75 -6.08 16.65 -2.51
CA GLU A 75 -4.64 16.62 -2.21
C GLU A 75 -3.79 16.98 -3.43
N TRP A 76 -4.37 16.93 -4.64
CA TRP A 76 -3.66 17.35 -5.86
C TRP A 76 -3.30 18.83 -5.82
N GLU A 77 -4.09 19.67 -5.15
CA GLU A 77 -3.78 21.09 -4.96
C GLU A 77 -2.42 21.27 -4.26
N HIS A 78 -2.10 20.43 -3.28
CA HIS A 78 -0.81 20.47 -2.58
C HIS A 78 0.38 20.01 -3.42
N LEU A 79 0.15 19.31 -4.54
CA LEU A 79 1.25 18.98 -5.44
C LEU A 79 1.75 20.21 -6.18
N TYR A 80 0.89 21.21 -6.42
CA TYR A 80 1.33 22.47 -7.01
C TYR A 80 2.25 23.25 -6.06
N ASP A 81 2.01 23.23 -4.75
CA ASP A 81 2.93 23.82 -3.76
C ASP A 81 4.35 23.21 -3.88
N ILE A 82 4.43 21.90 -4.12
CA ILE A 82 5.70 21.21 -4.35
C ILE A 82 6.33 21.72 -5.64
N LEU A 83 5.58 21.85 -6.74
CA LEU A 83 6.10 22.36 -8.00
C LEU A 83 6.63 23.80 -7.88
N GLU A 84 5.90 24.67 -7.20
CA GLU A 84 6.34 26.05 -6.95
C GLU A 84 7.66 26.08 -6.17
N LEU A 85 7.85 25.18 -5.19
CA LEU A 85 9.12 25.01 -4.48
C LEU A 85 10.25 24.52 -5.40
N LEU A 86 9.94 23.78 -6.47
CA LEU A 86 10.92 23.28 -7.44
C LEU A 86 11.26 24.30 -8.53
N GLU A 87 10.33 25.20 -8.85
CA GLU A 87 10.46 26.27 -9.85
C GLU A 87 11.00 27.58 -9.27
N ALA A 88 11.02 27.72 -7.93
CA ALA A 88 11.50 28.92 -7.26
C ALA A 88 12.90 29.35 -7.73
N GLU A 89 13.01 30.62 -8.14
CA GLU A 89 14.15 31.26 -8.83
C GLU A 89 15.46 31.36 -8.02
N ASP A 90 15.52 30.78 -6.82
CA ASP A 90 16.78 30.67 -6.09
C ASP A 90 17.63 29.67 -6.85
N GLY A 91 18.56 30.15 -7.69
CA GLY A 91 19.34 29.43 -8.70
C GLY A 91 20.18 28.21 -8.29
N GLY A 92 19.80 27.49 -7.25
CA GLY A 92 20.10 26.09 -7.02
C GLY A 92 19.09 25.17 -7.73
N SER A 93 19.48 23.91 -7.92
CA SER A 93 18.58 22.92 -8.54
C SER A 93 17.48 22.50 -7.57
N ALA A 94 16.30 22.14 -8.09
CA ALA A 94 15.23 21.42 -7.38
C ALA A 94 15.74 20.34 -6.39
N SER A 95 16.75 19.57 -6.80
CA SER A 95 17.38 18.54 -5.96
C SER A 95 18.13 19.10 -4.75
N GLU A 96 18.76 20.27 -4.88
CA GLU A 96 19.48 20.94 -3.79
C GLU A 96 18.50 21.56 -2.78
N ILE A 97 17.40 22.15 -3.26
CA ILE A 97 16.35 22.71 -2.41
C ILE A 97 15.74 21.59 -1.54
N LEU A 98 15.36 20.47 -2.16
CA LEU A 98 14.85 19.29 -1.44
C LEU A 98 15.90 18.70 -0.48
N GLY A 99 17.17 18.64 -0.88
CA GLY A 99 18.25 18.18 -0.02
C GLY A 99 18.43 19.03 1.23
N ARG A 100 18.36 20.36 1.11
CA ARG A 100 18.41 21.31 2.25
C ARG A 100 17.23 21.14 3.20
N ASN A 101 16.06 20.81 2.66
CA ASN A 101 14.84 20.56 3.42
C ASN A 101 14.79 19.16 4.06
N GLY A 102 15.87 18.37 3.96
CA GLY A 102 16.00 17.08 4.63
C GLY A 102 15.30 15.91 3.92
N TYR A 103 14.92 16.08 2.65
CA TYR A 103 14.34 14.99 1.87
C TYR A 103 15.39 13.88 1.61
N PRO A 104 14.96 12.61 1.58
CA PRO A 104 15.87 11.51 1.25
C PRO A 104 16.47 11.64 -0.15
N ILE A 105 17.71 11.17 -0.32
CA ILE A 105 18.46 11.20 -1.60
C ILE A 105 17.64 10.61 -2.76
N PHE A 106 16.86 9.56 -2.50
CA PHE A 106 15.99 8.94 -3.48
C PHE A 106 14.97 9.92 -4.09
N VAL A 107 14.40 10.81 -3.26
CA VAL A 107 13.43 11.83 -3.68
C VAL A 107 14.15 12.89 -4.50
N CYS A 108 15.26 13.42 -3.97
CA CYS A 108 16.09 14.42 -4.65
C CYS A 108 16.55 13.95 -6.04
N ASN A 109 16.96 12.69 -6.17
CA ASN A 109 17.41 12.11 -7.43
C ASN A 109 16.29 11.94 -8.46
N ARG A 110 15.01 11.90 -8.05
CA ARG A 110 13.88 11.64 -8.96
C ARG A 110 13.08 12.89 -9.30
N VAL A 111 13.32 14.00 -8.62
CA VAL A 111 12.57 15.26 -8.80
C VAL A 111 12.53 15.72 -10.27
N HIS A 112 13.64 15.57 -11.00
CA HIS A 112 13.72 15.93 -12.42
C HIS A 112 12.75 15.16 -13.31
N LYS A 113 12.31 13.96 -12.90
CA LYS A 113 11.33 13.18 -13.66
C LYS A 113 9.92 13.73 -13.54
N VAL A 114 9.59 14.37 -12.42
CA VAL A 114 8.29 15.02 -12.23
C VAL A 114 8.13 16.14 -13.26
N MET A 115 9.19 16.94 -13.45
CA MET A 115 9.25 17.99 -14.48
C MET A 115 9.21 17.48 -15.93
N GLN A 116 9.35 16.16 -16.18
CA GLN A 116 9.29 15.56 -17.52
C GLN A 116 7.93 14.95 -17.86
N ILE A 117 7.09 14.72 -16.84
CA ILE A 117 5.78 14.07 -16.99
C ILE A 117 4.65 15.10 -17.08
N MET A 118 4.91 16.32 -16.62
CA MET A 118 4.05 17.50 -16.84
C MET A 118 4.41 18.19 -18.14
#